data_AF-C2KVZ4-F1
#
_entry.id   AF-C2KVZ4-F1
#
_cell.length_a   1.000
_cell.length_b   1.000
_cell.length_c   1.000
_cell.angle_alpha   90.00
_cell.angle_beta   90.00
_cell.angle_gamma   90.00
#
_symmetry.space_group_name_H-M   'P 1'
#
loop_
_entity.id
_entity.type
_entity.pdbx_description
1 polymer ?
#
loop_
_entity_poly.entity_id
_entity_poly.type
_entity_poly.pdbx_seq_one_letter_code
_entity_poly.pdbx_strand_id
1 'polypeptide(L)'
;MKSVKRQELSREEVWHFDDLYANDEAFLKALAESEEKATEIASYEGRLGSSPEVLLKALKEKEALALSSSHFLAYSMMKSDVDTKDQAALSLNQRAMAVEVRNGEKLAFFDPEILSLSSEYLDRAFSESKELEKYSVYIKDVRRLKEHTLDKNAEKLLASAQSMASGPYQAFSMLQNADLQFPSVEMNGEEIPVSNARFVPLQTGNNRPLRKAVYEAFYKVYQDHRNTFAALFDAQLKQQYFFAKARNYPTAFAASVGEVDVSEKVWDHLISAVHKKISAFHDYVALRKEMLGLEDLSMYDVYAPMVKDYEYHIDFEEAKEVILKGLKPLGEDYQELLKKAYSEYWIDAKENDGKRVGAYCNPVFGVHPFILMSYQGTMDDLFTLAHELGHAMHSYYSEKEQGFLNSQYKLFVAEVASTTNEVLLLYYLMEQAKNKEEKLYLYNHFLESFKGTFFRQTMLSEFERKAA
;
A
#
# COMPACT_ATOMS: atom_id res chain seq x y z
N MET A 1 22.04 -1.74 19.55
CA MET A 1 21.69 -0.77 20.62
C MET A 1 20.57 -1.37 21.48
N LYS A 2 20.45 -1.01 22.77
CA LYS A 2 19.27 -1.39 23.56
C LYS A 2 18.05 -0.69 22.93
N SER A 3 17.00 -1.45 22.62
CA SER A 3 15.76 -0.89 22.10
C SER A 3 15.11 0.02 23.14
N VAL A 4 14.76 1.24 22.74
CA VAL A 4 14.10 2.25 23.59
C VAL A 4 12.63 1.84 23.79
N LYS A 5 12.07 2.07 24.99
CA LYS A 5 10.63 1.84 25.20
C LYS A 5 9.83 3.04 24.70
N ARG A 6 8.64 2.82 24.15
CA ARG A 6 7.78 3.91 23.64
C ARG A 6 7.54 5.03 24.67
N GLN A 7 7.37 4.68 25.94
CA GLN A 7 7.15 5.62 27.05
C GLN A 7 8.36 6.53 27.36
N GLU A 8 9.54 6.20 26.83
CA GLU A 8 10.77 6.97 27.01
C GLU A 8 10.99 7.99 25.88
N LEU A 9 10.19 7.94 24.80
CA LEU A 9 10.27 8.86 23.67
C LEU A 9 9.64 10.22 24.03
N SER A 10 10.20 11.30 23.49
CA SER A 10 9.67 12.64 23.68
C SER A 10 8.41 12.87 22.83
N ARG A 11 7.66 13.94 23.15
CA ARG A 11 6.41 14.26 22.46
C ARG A 11 6.64 14.53 20.96
N GLU A 12 7.78 15.10 20.63
CA GLU A 12 8.18 15.48 19.28
C GLU A 12 8.56 14.27 18.40
N GLU A 13 8.81 13.11 19.01
CA GLU A 13 9.24 11.89 18.34
C GLU A 13 8.08 10.95 17.96
N VAL A 14 6.89 11.22 18.52
CA VAL A 14 5.68 10.39 18.38
C VAL A 14 4.51 11.22 17.83
N TRP A 15 3.62 10.57 17.09
CA TRP A 15 2.45 11.25 16.51
C TRP A 15 1.38 11.64 17.55
N HIS A 16 0.45 12.53 17.18
CA HIS A 16 -0.69 12.91 18.03
C HIS A 16 -1.95 12.09 17.78
N PHE A 17 -2.08 10.99 18.50
CA PHE A 17 -3.22 10.09 18.29
C PHE A 17 -4.53 10.54 18.95
N ASP A 18 -4.47 11.42 19.95
CA ASP A 18 -5.64 11.86 20.72
C ASP A 18 -6.63 12.71 19.90
N ASP A 19 -6.22 13.16 18.70
CA ASP A 19 -7.08 13.88 17.75
C ASP A 19 -8.21 13.01 17.17
N LEU A 20 -8.08 11.69 17.24
CA LEU A 20 -9.14 10.74 16.85
C LEU A 20 -10.12 10.48 18.00
N TYR A 21 -9.60 10.01 19.13
CA TYR A 21 -10.38 9.82 20.36
C TYR A 21 -9.53 10.16 21.57
N ALA A 22 -10.10 10.95 22.48
CA ALA A 22 -9.41 11.38 23.69
C ALA A 22 -8.97 10.23 24.61
N ASN A 23 -9.63 9.07 24.53
CA ASN A 23 -9.30 7.87 25.31
C ASN A 23 -10.04 6.63 24.76
N ASP A 24 -9.69 5.46 25.32
CA ASP A 24 -10.32 4.19 24.96
C ASP A 24 -11.82 4.14 25.29
N GLU A 25 -12.30 4.89 26.29
CA GLU A 25 -13.74 4.93 26.61
C GLU A 25 -14.54 5.64 25.50
N ALA A 26 -14.03 6.76 24.99
CA ALA A 26 -14.62 7.47 23.85
C ALA A 26 -14.64 6.60 22.58
N PHE A 27 -13.56 5.86 22.33
CA PHE A 27 -13.48 4.89 21.24
C PHE A 27 -14.52 3.77 21.40
N LEU A 28 -14.64 3.17 22.60
CA LEU A 28 -15.60 2.10 22.87
C LEU A 28 -17.05 2.56 22.73
N LYS A 29 -17.33 3.81 23.11
CA LYS A 29 -18.62 4.45 22.89
C LYS A 29 -18.92 4.59 21.39
N ALA A 30 -17.96 5.07 20.60
CA ALA A 30 -18.12 5.21 19.15
C ALA A 30 -18.37 3.87 18.44
N LEU A 31 -17.72 2.78 18.89
CA LEU A 31 -18.02 1.44 18.38
C LEU A 31 -19.48 1.07 18.60
N ALA A 32 -20.00 1.26 19.82
CA ALA A 32 -21.38 0.94 20.16
C ALA A 32 -22.38 1.79 19.36
N GLU A 33 -22.15 3.10 19.26
CA GLU A 33 -22.97 4.02 18.45
C GLU A 33 -22.96 3.64 16.96
N SER A 34 -21.83 3.15 16.43
CA SER A 34 -21.76 2.67 15.04
C SER A 34 -22.66 1.46 14.79
N GLU A 35 -22.75 0.52 15.75
CA GLU A 35 -23.58 -0.67 15.61
C GLU A 35 -25.07 -0.35 15.67
N GLU A 36 -25.45 0.62 16.51
CA GLU A 36 -26.81 1.17 16.58
C GLU A 36 -27.15 1.84 15.23
N LYS A 37 -26.26 2.72 14.74
CA LYS A 37 -26.44 3.40 13.45
C LYS A 37 -26.55 2.43 12.28
N ALA A 38 -25.74 1.38 12.24
CA ALA A 38 -25.85 0.34 11.22
C ALA A 38 -27.21 -0.38 11.26
N THR A 39 -27.79 -0.56 12.45
CA THR A 39 -29.12 -1.15 12.61
C THR A 39 -30.22 -0.20 12.11
N GLU A 40 -30.09 1.10 12.36
CA GLU A 40 -30.99 2.11 11.79
C GLU A 40 -30.93 2.12 10.27
N ILE A 41 -29.72 2.08 9.70
CA ILE A 41 -29.50 2.08 8.25
C ILE A 41 -30.07 0.81 7.62
N ALA A 42 -29.97 -0.35 8.28
CA ALA A 42 -30.58 -1.60 7.83
C ALA A 42 -32.10 -1.48 7.62
N SER A 43 -32.77 -0.55 8.31
CA SER A 43 -34.20 -0.30 8.07
C SER A 43 -34.50 0.24 6.66
N TYR A 44 -33.51 0.76 5.92
CA TYR A 44 -33.68 1.22 4.53
C TYR A 44 -33.74 0.06 3.52
N GLU A 45 -33.47 -1.18 3.92
CA GLU A 45 -33.58 -2.36 3.04
C GLU A 45 -34.97 -2.43 2.38
N GLY A 46 -34.97 -2.60 1.07
CA GLY A 46 -36.12 -2.60 0.17
C GLY A 46 -36.69 -1.21 -0.14
N ARG A 47 -36.11 -0.13 0.40
CA ARG A 47 -36.70 1.21 0.35
C ARG A 47 -35.84 2.25 -0.36
N LEU A 48 -34.60 1.94 -0.77
CA LEU A 48 -33.71 2.93 -1.42
C LEU A 48 -34.35 3.58 -2.66
N GLY A 49 -35.15 2.82 -3.41
CA GLY A 49 -35.88 3.30 -4.59
C GLY A 49 -37.23 3.98 -4.32
N SER A 50 -37.63 4.18 -3.06
CA SER A 50 -38.98 4.68 -2.73
C SER A 50 -39.18 6.15 -3.13
N SER A 51 -38.17 7.00 -2.89
CA SER A 51 -38.14 8.39 -3.35
C SER A 51 -36.70 8.92 -3.33
N PRO A 52 -36.36 9.97 -4.11
CA PRO A 52 -35.02 10.57 -4.08
C PRO A 52 -34.58 11.05 -2.69
N GLU A 53 -35.53 11.49 -1.85
CA GLU A 53 -35.25 11.90 -0.47
C GLU A 53 -34.82 10.72 0.41
N VAL A 54 -35.45 9.55 0.22
CA VAL A 54 -35.06 8.32 0.94
C VAL A 54 -33.67 7.88 0.53
N LEU A 55 -33.38 7.87 -0.78
CA LEU A 55 -32.05 7.55 -1.29
C LEU A 55 -30.98 8.49 -0.72
N LEU A 56 -31.22 9.80 -0.79
CA LEU A 56 -30.29 10.81 -0.27
C LEU A 56 -30.05 10.63 1.23
N LYS A 57 -31.11 10.40 2.00
CA LYS A 57 -30.99 10.22 3.45
C LYS A 57 -30.20 8.96 3.79
N ALA A 58 -30.48 7.85 3.12
CA ALA A 58 -29.75 6.60 3.31
C ALA A 58 -28.26 6.74 2.96
N LEU A 59 -27.93 7.44 1.87
CA LEU A 59 -26.54 7.70 1.45
C LEU A 59 -25.78 8.56 2.47
N LYS A 60 -26.40 9.61 2.99
CA LYS A 60 -25.83 10.44 4.05
C LYS A 60 -25.54 9.65 5.32
N GLU A 61 -26.49 8.82 5.74
CA GLU A 61 -26.30 7.99 6.94
C GLU A 61 -25.23 6.92 6.72
N LYS A 62 -25.16 6.30 5.53
CA LYS A 62 -24.08 5.38 5.16
C LYS A 62 -22.72 6.06 5.15
N GLU A 63 -22.61 7.26 4.58
CA GLU A 63 -21.37 8.05 4.57
C GLU A 63 -20.92 8.38 6.00
N ALA A 64 -21.84 8.80 6.87
CA ALA A 64 -21.53 9.09 8.27
C ALA A 64 -21.06 7.84 9.04
N LEU A 65 -21.70 6.69 8.83
CA LEU A 65 -21.26 5.42 9.42
C LEU A 65 -19.88 5.00 8.90
N ALA A 66 -19.63 5.13 7.59
CA ALA A 66 -18.36 4.76 7.00
C ALA A 66 -17.21 5.68 7.48
N LEU A 67 -17.48 6.97 7.65
CA LEU A 67 -16.54 7.92 8.26
C LEU A 67 -16.20 7.51 9.71
N SER A 68 -17.22 7.23 10.53
CA SER A 68 -17.02 6.76 11.90
C SER A 68 -16.21 5.46 11.95
N SER A 69 -16.45 4.56 10.98
CA SER A 69 -15.73 3.29 10.87
C SER A 69 -14.27 3.48 10.50
N SER A 70 -13.99 4.38 9.55
CA SER A 70 -12.63 4.79 9.23
C SER A 70 -11.89 5.34 10.44
N HIS A 71 -12.55 6.14 11.29
CA HIS A 71 -11.93 6.72 12.48
C HIS A 71 -11.58 5.67 13.53
N PHE A 72 -12.51 4.78 13.90
CA PHE A 72 -12.22 3.77 14.92
C PHE A 72 -11.22 2.71 14.43
N LEU A 73 -11.23 2.37 13.13
CA LEU A 73 -10.25 1.43 12.56
C LEU A 73 -8.85 2.05 12.53
N ALA A 74 -8.74 3.31 12.10
CA ALA A 74 -7.49 4.05 12.18
C ALA A 74 -6.98 4.11 13.63
N TYR A 75 -7.87 4.43 14.58
CA TYR A 75 -7.52 4.52 15.99
C TYR A 75 -6.91 3.20 16.51
N SER A 76 -7.64 2.10 16.34
CA SER A 76 -7.24 0.83 16.92
C SER A 76 -6.01 0.23 16.23
N MET A 77 -5.89 0.38 14.90
CA MET A 77 -4.74 -0.10 14.14
C MET A 77 -3.46 0.64 14.55
N MET A 78 -3.49 1.98 14.50
CA MET A 78 -2.33 2.82 14.81
C MET A 78 -1.86 2.60 16.25
N LYS A 79 -2.79 2.42 17.21
CA LYS A 79 -2.46 2.09 18.59
C LYS A 79 -1.77 0.72 18.72
N SER A 80 -2.16 -0.27 17.92
CA SER A 80 -1.49 -1.57 17.91
C SER A 80 -0.15 -1.58 17.18
N ASP A 81 0.04 -0.72 16.18
CA ASP A 81 1.26 -0.67 15.36
C ASP A 81 2.44 -0.03 16.10
N VAL A 82 2.18 0.85 17.07
CA VAL A 82 3.25 1.51 17.83
C VAL A 82 3.86 0.63 18.93
N ASP A 83 3.12 -0.39 19.37
CA ASP A 83 3.60 -1.47 20.22
C ASP A 83 2.77 -2.74 19.99
N THR A 84 3.26 -3.61 19.09
CA THR A 84 2.62 -4.88 18.74
C THR A 84 2.68 -5.92 19.87
N LYS A 85 3.28 -5.60 21.01
CA LYS A 85 3.26 -6.46 22.21
C LYS A 85 2.14 -6.07 23.17
N ASP A 86 1.53 -4.88 23.01
CA ASP A 86 0.42 -4.42 23.84
C ASP A 86 -0.85 -5.22 23.55
N GLN A 87 -1.17 -6.16 24.47
CA GLN A 87 -2.35 -7.01 24.37
C GLN A 87 -3.66 -6.23 24.48
N ALA A 88 -3.68 -5.09 25.18
CA ALA A 88 -4.86 -4.26 25.27
C ALA A 88 -5.14 -3.59 23.92
N ALA A 89 -4.11 -3.02 23.29
CA ALA A 89 -4.21 -2.42 21.95
C ALA A 89 -4.63 -3.44 20.88
N LEU A 90 -4.02 -4.63 20.87
CA LEU A 90 -4.40 -5.72 19.96
C LEU A 90 -5.86 -6.14 20.15
N SER A 91 -6.33 -6.24 21.40
CA SER A 91 -7.72 -6.57 21.72
C SER A 91 -8.70 -5.50 21.21
N LEU A 92 -8.37 -4.21 21.37
CA LEU A 92 -9.18 -3.11 20.83
C LEU A 92 -9.26 -3.17 19.29
N ASN A 93 -8.16 -3.49 18.62
CA ASN A 93 -8.14 -3.66 17.16
C ASN A 93 -9.02 -4.82 16.69
N GLN A 94 -8.93 -5.97 17.36
CA GLN A 94 -9.82 -7.11 17.08
C GLN A 94 -11.29 -6.77 17.29
N ARG A 95 -11.62 -5.99 18.32
CA ARG A 95 -12.99 -5.53 18.58
C ARG A 95 -13.50 -4.58 17.49
N ALA A 96 -12.69 -3.62 17.07
CA ALA A 96 -13.02 -2.71 15.96
C ALA A 96 -13.29 -3.49 14.66
N MET A 97 -12.39 -4.43 14.29
CA MET A 97 -12.59 -5.29 13.12
C MET A 97 -13.88 -6.11 13.22
N ALA A 98 -14.20 -6.66 14.40
CA ALA A 98 -15.42 -7.43 14.59
C ALA A 98 -16.69 -6.58 14.47
N VAL A 99 -16.66 -5.33 14.94
CA VAL A 99 -17.76 -4.36 14.77
C VAL A 99 -17.93 -4.02 13.29
N GLU A 100 -16.85 -3.73 12.59
CA GLU A 100 -16.88 -3.42 11.15
C GLU A 100 -17.50 -4.55 10.34
N VAL A 101 -17.12 -5.80 10.62
CA VAL A 101 -17.74 -6.98 9.96
C VAL A 101 -19.25 -7.02 10.20
N ARG A 102 -19.71 -6.82 11.44
CA ARG A 102 -21.16 -6.82 11.76
C ARG A 102 -21.89 -5.65 11.09
N ASN A 103 -21.27 -4.47 11.01
CA ASN A 103 -21.82 -3.32 10.31
C ASN A 103 -21.93 -3.61 8.80
N GLY A 104 -20.88 -4.18 8.20
CA GLY A 104 -20.86 -4.61 6.81
C GLY A 104 -21.97 -5.63 6.49
N GLU A 105 -22.19 -6.62 7.36
CA GLU A 105 -23.29 -7.60 7.21
C GLU A 105 -24.67 -6.92 7.18
N LYS A 106 -24.91 -5.96 8.08
CA LYS A 106 -26.17 -5.20 8.12
C LYS A 106 -26.39 -4.32 6.89
N LEU A 107 -25.31 -3.82 6.28
CA LEU A 107 -25.34 -2.92 5.13
C LEU A 107 -25.16 -3.65 3.78
N ALA A 108 -25.05 -4.98 3.76
CA ALA A 108 -24.79 -5.77 2.56
C ALA A 108 -25.88 -5.65 1.48
N PHE A 109 -27.07 -5.13 1.82
CA PHE A 109 -28.15 -4.86 0.87
C PHE A 109 -27.93 -3.60 0.00
N PHE A 110 -27.07 -2.68 0.45
CA PHE A 110 -27.04 -1.31 -0.07
C PHE A 110 -26.63 -1.24 -1.55
N ASP A 111 -25.48 -1.82 -1.90
CA ASP A 111 -24.99 -1.84 -3.29
C ASP A 111 -25.91 -2.65 -4.22
N PRO A 112 -26.37 -3.87 -3.86
CA PRO A 112 -27.37 -4.61 -4.65
C PRO A 112 -28.65 -3.84 -4.91
N GLU A 113 -29.14 -3.08 -3.94
CA GLU A 113 -30.33 -2.26 -4.14
C GLU A 113 -30.08 -1.09 -5.07
N ILE A 114 -28.94 -0.38 -4.96
CA ILE A 114 -28.54 0.66 -5.92
C ILE A 114 -28.46 0.07 -7.34
N LEU A 115 -27.86 -1.11 -7.50
CA LEU A 115 -27.75 -1.83 -8.77
C LEU A 115 -29.12 -2.15 -9.41
N SER A 116 -30.12 -2.40 -8.57
CA SER A 116 -31.49 -2.74 -8.97
C SER A 116 -32.31 -1.52 -9.42
N LEU A 117 -31.92 -0.30 -9.03
CA LEU A 117 -32.62 0.92 -9.44
C LEU A 117 -32.54 1.11 -10.96
N SER A 118 -33.66 1.54 -11.56
CA SER A 118 -33.71 1.81 -13.00
C SER A 118 -32.95 3.09 -13.35
N SER A 119 -32.46 3.18 -14.59
CA SER A 119 -31.81 4.41 -15.07
C SER A 119 -32.77 5.60 -14.99
N GLU A 120 -34.04 5.41 -15.35
CA GLU A 120 -35.07 6.45 -15.30
C GLU A 120 -35.30 6.96 -13.87
N TYR A 121 -35.27 6.07 -12.87
CA TYR A 121 -35.39 6.47 -11.47
C TYR A 121 -34.20 7.33 -11.04
N LEU A 122 -32.98 6.91 -11.37
CA LEU A 122 -31.76 7.63 -10.97
C LEU A 122 -31.66 8.98 -11.68
N ASP A 123 -31.95 9.04 -12.98
CA ASP A 123 -31.98 10.28 -13.75
C ASP A 123 -32.98 11.28 -13.12
N ARG A 124 -34.17 10.80 -12.75
CA ARG A 124 -35.14 11.60 -12.01
C ARG A 124 -34.58 12.03 -10.65
N ALA A 125 -34.00 11.13 -9.88
CA ALA A 125 -33.47 11.43 -8.55
C ALA A 125 -32.39 12.53 -8.59
N PHE A 126 -31.43 12.44 -9.52
CA PHE A 126 -30.42 13.48 -9.73
C PHE A 126 -31.04 14.82 -10.18
N SER A 127 -32.10 14.78 -11.00
CA SER A 127 -32.80 16.00 -11.42
C SER A 127 -33.58 16.70 -10.29
N GLU A 128 -34.16 15.91 -9.38
CA GLU A 128 -35.00 16.40 -8.28
C GLU A 128 -34.16 16.82 -7.06
N SER A 129 -32.99 16.22 -6.86
CA SER A 129 -32.11 16.51 -5.73
C SER A 129 -30.67 16.77 -6.18
N LYS A 130 -30.31 18.05 -6.29
CA LYS A 130 -28.93 18.48 -6.58
C LYS A 130 -27.91 17.96 -5.57
N GLU A 131 -28.33 17.65 -4.35
CA GLU A 131 -27.41 17.13 -3.34
C GLU A 131 -27.01 15.67 -3.60
N LEU A 132 -27.82 14.89 -4.32
CA LEU A 132 -27.44 13.55 -4.75
C LEU A 132 -26.21 13.54 -5.66
N GLU A 133 -25.91 14.67 -6.33
CA GLU A 133 -24.75 14.78 -7.21
C GLU A 133 -23.43 14.50 -6.48
N LYS A 134 -23.37 14.76 -5.17
CA LYS A 134 -22.24 14.41 -4.30
C LYS A 134 -21.93 12.91 -4.31
N TYR A 135 -22.94 12.06 -4.51
CA TYR A 135 -22.85 10.60 -4.50
C TYR A 135 -22.81 10.01 -5.92
N SER A 136 -22.74 10.85 -6.96
CA SER A 136 -22.82 10.40 -8.35
C SER A 136 -21.69 9.45 -8.74
N VAL A 137 -20.45 9.69 -8.27
CA VAL A 137 -19.29 8.83 -8.55
C VAL A 137 -19.49 7.45 -7.91
N TYR A 138 -19.83 7.40 -6.62
CA TYR A 138 -20.12 6.14 -5.92
C TYR A 138 -21.25 5.35 -6.61
N ILE A 139 -22.38 6.00 -6.97
CA ILE A 139 -23.49 5.33 -7.66
C ILE A 139 -23.06 4.82 -9.04
N LYS A 140 -22.25 5.59 -9.79
CA LYS A 140 -21.71 5.18 -11.09
C LYS A 140 -20.79 3.98 -10.95
N ASP A 141 -19.88 3.99 -9.97
CA ASP A 141 -18.95 2.89 -9.68
C ASP A 141 -19.71 1.60 -9.36
N VAL A 142 -20.70 1.68 -8.47
CA VAL A 142 -21.57 0.53 -8.16
C VAL A 142 -22.25 0.03 -9.43
N ARG A 143 -22.88 0.92 -10.22
CA ARG A 143 -23.60 0.56 -11.44
C ARG A 143 -22.74 0.00 -12.56
N ARG A 144 -21.48 0.41 -12.65
CA ARG A 144 -20.52 -0.11 -13.63
C ARG A 144 -20.31 -1.61 -13.48
N LEU A 145 -20.44 -2.13 -12.26
CA LEU A 145 -20.28 -3.55 -11.97
C LEU A 145 -21.55 -4.37 -12.24
N LYS A 146 -22.66 -3.76 -12.68
CA LYS A 146 -23.95 -4.45 -12.86
C LYS A 146 -23.88 -5.69 -13.74
N GLU A 147 -23.13 -5.65 -14.85
CA GLU A 147 -22.97 -6.79 -15.76
C GLU A 147 -22.12 -7.94 -15.17
N HIS A 148 -21.42 -7.63 -14.07
CA HIS A 148 -20.50 -8.51 -13.35
C HIS A 148 -21.01 -8.90 -11.96
N THR A 149 -22.19 -8.40 -11.57
CA THR A 149 -22.92 -8.78 -10.37
C THR A 149 -23.95 -9.85 -10.73
N LEU A 150 -23.91 -10.95 -10.00
CA LEU A 150 -24.74 -12.12 -10.24
C LEU A 150 -26.03 -12.04 -9.43
N ASP A 151 -26.92 -13.01 -9.63
CA ASP A 151 -28.08 -13.16 -8.75
C ASP A 151 -27.67 -13.49 -7.32
N LYS A 152 -28.59 -13.28 -6.37
CA LYS A 152 -28.36 -13.47 -4.94
C LYS A 152 -27.82 -14.86 -4.57
N ASN A 153 -28.25 -15.92 -5.26
CA ASN A 153 -27.80 -17.28 -4.95
C ASN A 153 -26.38 -17.51 -5.47
N ALA A 154 -26.08 -17.02 -6.67
CA ALA A 154 -24.74 -17.09 -7.25
C ALA A 154 -23.72 -16.25 -6.46
N GLU A 155 -24.07 -15.03 -6.06
CA GLU A 155 -23.22 -14.19 -5.19
C GLU A 155 -22.95 -14.87 -3.84
N LYS A 156 -23.99 -15.44 -3.21
CA LYS A 156 -23.84 -16.19 -1.96
C LYS A 156 -22.93 -17.41 -2.13
N LEU A 157 -23.05 -18.13 -3.26
CA LEU A 157 -22.19 -19.27 -3.57
C LEU A 157 -20.73 -18.84 -3.75
N LEU A 158 -20.48 -17.76 -4.51
CA LEU A 158 -19.14 -17.22 -4.72
C LEU A 158 -18.51 -16.74 -3.41
N ALA A 159 -19.26 -16.01 -2.59
CA ALA A 159 -18.80 -15.58 -1.26
C ALA A 159 -18.43 -16.78 -0.37
N SER A 160 -19.22 -17.85 -0.40
CA SER A 160 -18.93 -19.08 0.36
C SER A 160 -17.70 -19.81 -0.19
N ALA A 161 -17.43 -19.72 -1.50
CA ALA A 161 -16.27 -20.31 -2.14
C ALA A 161 -14.96 -19.56 -1.82
N GLN A 162 -15.02 -18.30 -1.36
CA GLN A 162 -13.84 -17.48 -1.08
C GLN A 162 -12.89 -18.13 -0.06
N SER A 163 -13.45 -18.77 0.98
CA SER A 163 -12.65 -19.49 1.99
C SER A 163 -11.81 -20.61 1.35
N MET A 164 -12.41 -21.43 0.49
CA MET A 164 -11.71 -22.45 -0.28
C MET A 164 -10.69 -21.83 -1.24
N ALA A 165 -11.06 -20.75 -1.94
CA ALA A 165 -10.22 -20.07 -2.92
C ALA A 165 -8.98 -19.40 -2.31
N SER A 166 -8.98 -19.11 -1.00
CA SER A 166 -7.82 -18.59 -0.28
C SER A 166 -6.73 -19.63 0.00
N GLY A 167 -7.05 -20.92 -0.15
CA GLY A 167 -6.16 -22.05 0.17
C GLY A 167 -4.80 -22.02 -0.53
N PRO A 168 -4.69 -21.77 -1.85
CA PRO A 168 -3.40 -21.72 -2.55
C PRO A 168 -2.43 -20.69 -1.97
N TYR A 169 -2.90 -19.48 -1.70
CA TYR A 169 -2.07 -18.43 -1.09
C TYR A 169 -1.68 -18.77 0.35
N GLN A 170 -2.60 -19.31 1.15
CA GLN A 170 -2.30 -19.73 2.52
C GLN A 170 -1.21 -20.81 2.54
N ALA A 171 -1.33 -21.84 1.69
CA ALA A 171 -0.33 -22.91 1.58
C ALA A 171 1.02 -22.37 1.09
N PHE A 172 1.04 -21.47 0.10
CA PHE A 172 2.25 -20.78 -0.34
C PHE A 172 2.91 -20.00 0.80
N SER A 173 2.13 -19.22 1.55
CA SER A 173 2.63 -18.43 2.67
C SER A 173 3.20 -19.30 3.79
N MET A 174 2.52 -20.38 4.18
CA MET A 174 3.03 -21.33 5.19
C MET A 174 4.31 -22.02 4.73
N LEU A 175 4.34 -22.50 3.48
CA LEU A 175 5.54 -23.11 2.91
C LEU A 175 6.72 -22.14 2.97
N GLN A 176 6.55 -20.92 2.45
CA GLN A 176 7.62 -19.94 2.35
C GLN A 176 8.09 -19.41 3.71
N ASN A 177 7.16 -19.12 4.63
CA ASN A 177 7.45 -18.38 5.86
C ASN A 177 7.71 -19.28 7.06
N ALA A 178 7.27 -20.55 7.05
CA ALA A 178 7.41 -21.47 8.17
C ALA A 178 8.19 -22.75 7.81
N ASP A 179 7.88 -23.39 6.69
CA ASP A 179 8.36 -24.75 6.44
C ASP A 179 9.72 -24.79 5.73
N LEU A 180 9.98 -23.86 4.78
CA LEU A 180 11.24 -23.85 4.04
C LEU A 180 12.44 -23.67 4.98
N GLN A 181 13.37 -24.63 4.90
CA GLN A 181 14.65 -24.59 5.58
C GLN A 181 15.75 -24.26 4.59
N PHE A 182 16.53 -23.23 4.88
CA PHE A 182 17.65 -22.79 4.05
C PHE A 182 18.96 -23.26 4.68
N PRO A 183 19.89 -23.84 3.91
CA PRO A 183 21.19 -24.22 4.45
C PRO A 183 22.03 -22.97 4.76
N SER A 184 22.80 -23.02 5.84
CA SER A 184 23.85 -22.04 6.11
C SER A 184 24.95 -22.13 5.05
N VAL A 185 25.68 -21.03 4.88
CA VAL A 185 26.87 -20.96 4.03
C VAL A 185 28.10 -20.76 4.91
N GLU A 186 29.13 -21.57 4.72
CA GLU A 186 30.42 -21.38 5.40
C GLU A 186 31.29 -20.38 4.63
N MET A 187 31.82 -19.37 5.33
CA MET A 187 32.73 -18.38 4.75
C MET A 187 33.76 -17.95 5.80
N ASN A 188 35.05 -18.03 5.47
CA ASN A 188 36.16 -17.66 6.36
C ASN A 188 36.12 -18.36 7.74
N GLY A 189 35.59 -19.60 7.81
CA GLY A 189 35.43 -20.36 9.06
C GLY A 189 34.22 -19.96 9.91
N GLU A 190 33.36 -19.06 9.41
CA GLU A 190 32.10 -18.70 10.05
C GLU A 190 30.92 -19.33 9.29
N GLU A 191 29.97 -19.86 10.05
CA GLU A 191 28.69 -20.33 9.52
C GLU A 191 27.72 -19.15 9.43
N ILE A 192 27.26 -18.83 8.22
CA ILE A 192 26.37 -17.71 7.94
C ILE A 192 24.98 -18.27 7.62
N PRO A 193 24.00 -18.10 8.53
CA PRO A 193 22.63 -18.55 8.29
C PRO A 193 21.98 -17.81 7.14
N VAL A 194 21.35 -18.55 6.23
CA VAL A 194 20.52 -18.01 5.15
C VAL A 194 19.05 -18.07 5.56
N SER A 195 18.28 -17.04 5.22
CA SER A 195 16.83 -16.99 5.40
C SER A 195 16.22 -15.96 4.46
N ASN A 196 14.89 -15.94 4.32
CA ASN A 196 14.19 -14.90 3.55
C ASN A 196 14.56 -13.48 4.01
N ALA A 197 14.55 -13.22 5.32
CA ALA A 197 14.88 -11.92 5.89
C ALA A 197 16.35 -11.52 5.70
N ARG A 198 17.26 -12.51 5.64
CA ARG A 198 18.71 -12.27 5.48
C ARG A 198 19.17 -12.28 4.04
N PHE A 199 18.36 -12.76 3.09
CA PHE A 199 18.76 -12.92 1.70
C PHE A 199 19.24 -11.60 1.11
N VAL A 200 18.39 -10.57 1.05
CA VAL A 200 18.77 -9.28 0.45
C VAL A 200 19.95 -8.62 1.19
N PRO A 201 19.96 -8.51 2.54
CA PRO A 201 21.11 -7.97 3.27
C PRO A 201 22.44 -8.69 2.98
N LEU A 202 22.41 -10.02 2.77
CA LEU A 202 23.61 -10.78 2.40
C LEU A 202 24.03 -10.57 0.93
N GLN A 203 23.14 -10.05 0.08
CA GLN A 203 23.40 -9.75 -1.33
C GLN A 203 23.89 -8.31 -1.58
N THR A 204 23.80 -7.42 -0.61
CA THR A 204 24.25 -6.02 -0.75
C THR A 204 25.71 -5.79 -0.32
N GLY A 205 26.40 -6.82 0.15
CA GLY A 205 27.81 -6.71 0.56
C GLY A 205 28.81 -6.75 -0.60
N ASN A 206 30.05 -6.32 -0.35
CA ASN A 206 31.15 -6.33 -1.33
C ASN A 206 31.74 -7.73 -1.62
N ASN A 207 31.49 -8.72 -0.75
CA ASN A 207 32.05 -10.08 -0.88
C ASN A 207 31.29 -10.92 -1.93
N ARG A 208 31.75 -10.90 -3.18
CA ARG A 208 31.13 -11.64 -4.30
C ARG A 208 31.05 -13.17 -4.08
N PRO A 209 32.10 -13.86 -3.59
CA PRO A 209 31.99 -15.27 -3.22
C PRO A 209 30.85 -15.58 -2.24
N LEU A 210 30.68 -14.75 -1.21
CA LEU A 210 29.56 -14.89 -0.26
C LEU A 210 28.21 -14.71 -0.95
N ARG A 211 28.05 -13.63 -1.74
CA ARG A 211 26.81 -13.37 -2.49
C ARG A 211 26.40 -14.56 -3.37
N LYS A 212 27.36 -15.12 -4.11
CA LYS A 212 27.16 -16.28 -4.96
C LYS A 212 26.72 -17.50 -4.14
N ALA A 213 27.44 -17.84 -3.08
CA ALA A 213 27.13 -19.00 -2.25
C ALA A 213 25.74 -18.87 -1.60
N VAL A 214 25.39 -17.68 -1.08
CA VAL A 214 24.05 -17.40 -0.52
C VAL A 214 22.98 -17.50 -1.60
N TYR A 215 23.23 -16.98 -2.81
CA TYR A 215 22.29 -17.05 -3.93
C TYR A 215 21.98 -18.49 -4.32
N GLU A 216 23.02 -19.29 -4.54
CA GLU A 216 22.89 -20.69 -4.96
C GLU A 216 22.22 -21.53 -3.86
N ALA A 217 22.62 -21.35 -2.59
CA ALA A 217 22.00 -22.00 -1.44
C ALA A 217 20.50 -21.67 -1.32
N PHE A 218 20.14 -20.39 -1.48
CA PHE A 218 18.77 -19.92 -1.39
C PHE A 218 17.90 -20.49 -2.53
N TYR A 219 18.31 -20.30 -3.78
CA TYR A 219 17.52 -20.75 -4.94
C TYR A 219 17.50 -22.26 -5.14
N LYS A 220 18.47 -23.00 -4.60
CA LYS A 220 18.42 -24.47 -4.58
C LYS A 220 17.18 -24.97 -3.84
N VAL A 221 16.81 -24.35 -2.72
CA VAL A 221 15.60 -24.71 -1.96
C VAL A 221 14.34 -24.48 -2.80
N TYR A 222 14.22 -23.34 -3.47
CA TYR A 222 13.11 -23.07 -4.38
C TYR A 222 13.07 -24.03 -5.57
N GLN A 223 14.25 -24.37 -6.12
CA GLN A 223 14.36 -25.34 -7.21
C GLN A 223 13.91 -26.74 -6.78
N ASP A 224 14.24 -27.17 -5.56
CA ASP A 224 13.84 -28.47 -5.01
C ASP A 224 12.33 -28.56 -4.76
N HIS A 225 11.68 -27.41 -4.51
CA HIS A 225 10.23 -27.32 -4.28
C HIS A 225 9.46 -26.76 -5.49
N ARG A 226 10.11 -26.63 -6.66
CA ARG A 226 9.52 -25.97 -7.84
C ARG A 226 8.19 -26.55 -8.27
N ASN A 227 7.99 -27.86 -8.11
CA ASN A 227 6.74 -28.54 -8.48
C ASN A 227 5.59 -28.11 -7.56
N THR A 228 5.85 -27.98 -6.26
CA THR A 228 4.88 -27.49 -5.28
C THR A 228 4.54 -26.03 -5.54
N PHE A 229 5.55 -25.18 -5.76
CA PHE A 229 5.32 -23.79 -6.14
C PHE A 229 4.51 -23.67 -7.43
N ALA A 230 4.82 -24.47 -8.46
CA ALA A 230 4.06 -24.47 -9.71
C ALA A 230 2.60 -24.91 -9.51
N ALA A 231 2.35 -25.93 -8.70
CA ALA A 231 0.99 -26.39 -8.40
C ALA A 231 0.18 -25.35 -7.60
N LEU A 232 0.80 -24.67 -6.64
CA LEU A 232 0.18 -23.60 -5.87
C LEU A 232 -0.12 -22.38 -6.76
N PHE A 233 0.81 -22.00 -7.62
CA PHE A 233 0.62 -20.90 -8.57
C PHE A 233 -0.48 -21.22 -9.60
N ASP A 234 -0.49 -22.42 -10.17
CA ASP A 234 -1.56 -22.88 -11.08
C ASP A 234 -2.93 -22.88 -10.38
N ALA A 235 -3.02 -23.33 -9.13
CA ALA A 235 -4.25 -23.26 -8.35
C ALA A 235 -4.71 -21.81 -8.08
N GLN A 236 -3.76 -20.89 -7.85
CA GLN A 236 -4.03 -19.46 -7.71
C GLN A 236 -4.60 -18.85 -9.01
N LEU A 237 -4.03 -19.18 -10.16
CA LEU A 237 -4.54 -18.71 -11.45
C LEU A 237 -5.92 -19.28 -11.76
N LYS A 238 -6.14 -20.58 -11.49
CA LYS A 238 -7.43 -21.24 -11.68
C LYS A 238 -8.54 -20.63 -10.83
N GLN A 239 -8.26 -20.27 -9.58
CA GLN A 239 -9.28 -19.62 -8.76
C GLN A 239 -9.61 -18.22 -9.29
N GLN A 240 -8.60 -17.41 -9.68
CA GLN A 240 -8.84 -16.09 -10.28
C GLN A 240 -9.68 -16.20 -11.56
N TYR A 241 -9.35 -17.15 -12.44
CA TYR A 241 -10.12 -17.42 -13.66
C TYR A 241 -11.55 -17.88 -13.37
N PHE A 242 -11.75 -18.74 -12.35
CA PHE A 242 -13.08 -19.18 -11.92
C PHE A 242 -13.97 -17.98 -11.53
N PHE A 243 -13.48 -17.08 -10.68
CA PHE A 243 -14.26 -15.90 -10.26
C PHE A 243 -14.49 -14.93 -11.41
N ALA A 244 -13.47 -14.65 -12.23
CA ALA A 244 -13.61 -13.78 -13.38
C ALA A 244 -14.67 -14.29 -14.36
N LYS A 245 -14.60 -15.58 -14.71
CA LYS A 245 -15.58 -16.23 -15.59
C LYS A 245 -16.98 -16.24 -14.98
N ALA A 246 -17.09 -16.54 -13.69
CA ALA A 246 -18.38 -16.54 -12.99
C ALA A 246 -19.02 -15.14 -13.03
N ARG A 247 -18.21 -14.08 -12.95
CA ARG A 247 -18.62 -12.67 -13.07
C ARG A 247 -18.63 -12.13 -14.50
N ASN A 248 -18.74 -13.01 -15.52
CA ASN A 248 -18.84 -12.63 -16.93
C ASN A 248 -17.65 -11.82 -17.50
N TYR A 249 -16.48 -11.88 -16.87
CA TYR A 249 -15.26 -11.31 -17.45
C TYR A 249 -14.61 -12.31 -18.42
N PRO A 250 -14.02 -11.83 -19.53
CA PRO A 250 -13.35 -12.70 -20.50
C PRO A 250 -12.03 -13.28 -19.94
N THR A 251 -11.36 -12.55 -19.05
CA THR A 251 -10.07 -12.93 -18.45
C THR A 251 -10.00 -12.46 -16.99
N ALA A 252 -9.12 -13.07 -16.19
CA ALA A 252 -8.83 -12.61 -14.83
C ALA A 252 -8.24 -11.19 -14.82
N PHE A 253 -7.44 -10.85 -15.84
CA PHE A 253 -6.90 -9.51 -16.00
C PHE A 253 -8.00 -8.46 -16.21
N ALA A 254 -8.96 -8.73 -17.11
CA ALA A 254 -10.11 -7.86 -17.34
C ALA A 254 -10.95 -7.66 -16.07
N ALA A 255 -11.10 -8.70 -15.25
CA ALA A 255 -11.76 -8.58 -13.95
C ALA A 255 -11.00 -7.65 -13.00
N SER A 256 -9.69 -7.81 -12.88
CA SER A 256 -8.84 -7.01 -11.99
C SER A 256 -8.79 -5.52 -12.37
N VAL A 257 -8.53 -5.20 -13.64
CA VAL A 257 -8.50 -3.79 -14.08
C VAL A 257 -9.90 -3.18 -14.17
N GLY A 258 -10.91 -4.01 -14.47
CA GLY A 258 -12.31 -3.63 -14.44
C GLY A 258 -12.74 -3.18 -13.05
N GLU A 259 -12.34 -3.85 -11.98
CA GLU A 259 -12.69 -3.46 -10.60
C GLU A 259 -12.31 -2.00 -10.28
N VAL A 260 -11.15 -1.54 -10.76
CA VAL A 260 -10.60 -0.20 -10.50
C VAL A 260 -10.83 0.82 -11.63
N ASP A 261 -11.71 0.50 -12.60
CA ASP A 261 -12.05 1.34 -13.75
C ASP A 261 -10.83 1.73 -14.63
N VAL A 262 -9.93 0.77 -14.84
CA VAL A 262 -8.75 0.95 -15.69
C VAL A 262 -8.93 0.15 -16.99
N SER A 263 -8.71 0.81 -18.13
CA SER A 263 -8.73 0.14 -19.43
C SER A 263 -7.52 -0.78 -19.60
N GLU A 264 -7.73 -1.99 -20.10
CA GLU A 264 -6.65 -2.93 -20.50
C GLU A 264 -5.60 -2.27 -21.43
N LYS A 265 -6.02 -1.28 -22.24
CA LYS A 265 -5.13 -0.55 -23.15
C LYS A 265 -4.02 0.22 -22.43
N VAL A 266 -4.26 0.67 -21.19
CA VAL A 266 -3.23 1.36 -20.39
C VAL A 266 -2.03 0.45 -20.18
N TRP A 267 -2.29 -0.83 -19.91
CA TRP A 267 -1.25 -1.84 -19.77
C TRP A 267 -0.54 -2.13 -21.10
N ASP A 268 -1.30 -2.24 -22.20
CA ASP A 268 -0.69 -2.46 -23.53
C ASP A 268 0.29 -1.34 -23.88
N HIS A 269 -0.05 -0.10 -23.54
CA HIS A 269 0.83 1.05 -23.70
C HIS A 269 2.05 0.99 -22.78
N LEU A 270 1.90 0.54 -21.52
CA LEU A 270 3.01 0.34 -20.59
C LEU A 270 4.03 -0.66 -21.15
N ILE A 271 3.61 -1.86 -21.55
CA ILE A 271 4.52 -2.88 -22.11
C ILE A 271 5.21 -2.37 -23.37
N SER A 272 4.44 -1.78 -24.29
CA SER A 272 5.02 -1.22 -25.51
C SER A 272 6.06 -0.13 -25.20
N ALA A 273 5.81 0.75 -24.22
CA ALA A 273 6.75 1.79 -23.83
C ALA A 273 8.04 1.19 -23.24
N VAL A 274 7.90 0.19 -22.36
CA VAL A 274 9.04 -0.53 -21.76
C VAL A 274 9.87 -1.24 -22.83
N HIS A 275 9.23 -2.03 -23.71
CA HIS A 275 9.94 -2.75 -24.77
C HIS A 275 10.67 -1.79 -25.74
N LYS A 276 10.07 -0.64 -26.06
CA LYS A 276 10.72 0.40 -26.89
C LYS A 276 11.95 1.03 -26.22
N LYS A 277 12.06 0.97 -24.88
CA LYS A 277 13.14 1.58 -24.10
C LYS A 277 13.98 0.57 -23.32
N ILE A 278 13.85 -0.71 -23.62
CA ILE A 278 14.58 -1.78 -22.92
C ILE A 278 16.10 -1.66 -23.07
N SER A 279 16.58 -1.01 -24.13
CA SER A 279 18.02 -0.73 -24.29
C SER A 279 18.58 0.10 -23.15
N ALA A 280 17.83 1.05 -22.57
CA ALA A 280 18.29 1.84 -21.43
C ALA A 280 18.53 0.97 -20.18
N PHE A 281 17.71 -0.08 -20.00
CA PHE A 281 17.95 -1.07 -18.96
C PHE A 281 19.21 -1.89 -19.24
N HIS A 282 19.44 -2.32 -20.48
CA HIS A 282 20.68 -3.01 -20.85
C HIS A 282 21.92 -2.14 -20.65
N ASP A 283 21.86 -0.85 -21.00
CA ASP A 283 22.94 0.12 -20.77
C ASP A 283 23.24 0.26 -19.27
N TYR A 284 22.21 0.34 -18.44
CA TYR A 284 22.37 0.36 -16.98
C TYR A 284 23.04 -0.91 -16.44
N VAL A 285 22.62 -2.08 -16.92
CA VAL A 285 23.22 -3.37 -16.55
C VAL A 285 24.69 -3.47 -17.01
N ALA A 286 25.01 -2.97 -18.20
CA ALA A 286 26.38 -2.89 -18.70
C ALA A 286 27.24 -1.94 -17.87
N LEU A 287 26.72 -0.76 -17.50
CA LEU A 287 27.38 0.18 -16.60
C LEU A 287 27.67 -0.45 -15.23
N ARG A 288 26.70 -1.19 -14.67
CA ARG A 288 26.89 -1.95 -13.42
C ARG A 288 28.05 -2.94 -13.52
N LYS A 289 28.10 -3.71 -14.60
CA LYS A 289 29.20 -4.65 -14.87
C LYS A 289 30.55 -3.94 -14.90
N GLU A 290 30.65 -2.82 -15.61
CA GLU A 290 31.87 -2.02 -15.72
C GLU A 290 32.30 -1.45 -14.36
N MET A 291 31.37 -0.81 -13.62
CA MET A 291 31.67 -0.20 -12.32
C MET A 291 32.08 -1.21 -11.25
N LEU A 292 31.56 -2.44 -11.33
CA LEU A 292 31.96 -3.53 -10.44
C LEU A 292 33.26 -4.23 -10.89
N GLY A 293 33.80 -3.89 -12.07
CA GLY A 293 35.02 -4.49 -12.62
C GLY A 293 34.87 -5.98 -12.94
N LEU A 294 33.70 -6.40 -13.42
CA LEU A 294 33.37 -7.82 -13.64
C LEU A 294 33.47 -8.20 -15.12
N GLU A 295 34.06 -9.37 -15.41
CA GLU A 295 34.05 -9.95 -16.76
C GLU A 295 32.67 -10.45 -17.19
N ASP A 296 31.85 -10.86 -16.22
CA ASP A 296 30.46 -11.25 -16.41
C ASP A 296 29.62 -10.90 -15.17
N LEU A 297 28.36 -10.52 -15.40
CA LEU A 297 27.42 -10.08 -14.38
C LEU A 297 26.33 -11.14 -14.17
N SER A 298 26.22 -11.63 -12.94
CA SER A 298 25.22 -12.63 -12.57
C SER A 298 24.09 -12.03 -11.73
N MET A 299 23.02 -12.79 -11.52
CA MET A 299 21.90 -12.36 -10.66
C MET A 299 22.31 -12.08 -9.20
N TYR A 300 23.39 -12.67 -8.71
CA TYR A 300 23.96 -12.37 -7.39
C TYR A 300 24.85 -11.10 -7.35
N ASP A 301 24.92 -10.35 -8.45
CA ASP A 301 25.64 -9.07 -8.53
C ASP A 301 24.68 -7.86 -8.64
N VAL A 302 23.37 -8.09 -8.79
CA VAL A 302 22.38 -7.03 -9.06
C VAL A 302 22.08 -6.13 -7.87
N TYR A 303 22.41 -6.57 -6.65
CA TYR A 303 22.28 -5.81 -5.39
C TYR A 303 23.61 -5.27 -4.87
N ALA A 304 24.73 -5.61 -5.53
CA ALA A 304 26.04 -5.14 -5.12
C ALA A 304 26.14 -3.60 -5.25
N PRO A 305 26.79 -2.90 -4.31
CA PRO A 305 26.91 -1.45 -4.34
C PRO A 305 27.87 -1.06 -5.46
N MET A 306 27.40 -0.22 -6.38
CA MET A 306 28.21 0.26 -7.51
C MET A 306 29.18 1.37 -7.10
N VAL A 307 28.82 2.16 -6.09
CA VAL A 307 29.66 3.21 -5.51
C VAL A 307 30.20 2.69 -4.19
N LYS A 308 31.52 2.54 -4.09
CA LYS A 308 32.19 2.03 -2.89
C LYS A 308 32.29 3.11 -1.83
N ASP A 309 32.20 2.69 -0.56
CA ASP A 309 32.62 3.46 0.62
C ASP A 309 31.92 4.83 0.79
N TYR A 310 30.68 4.96 0.33
CA TYR A 310 29.85 6.14 0.58
C TYR A 310 28.69 5.78 1.51
N GLU A 311 28.75 6.31 2.73
CA GLU A 311 27.66 6.21 3.71
C GLU A 311 26.96 7.57 3.80
N TYR A 312 25.64 7.56 3.62
CA TYR A 312 24.80 8.74 3.76
C TYR A 312 24.16 8.74 5.14
N HIS A 313 24.37 9.81 5.90
CA HIS A 313 23.73 10.01 7.19
C HIS A 313 23.12 11.41 7.28
N ILE A 314 21.86 11.48 7.72
CA ILE A 314 21.13 12.73 7.90
C ILE A 314 20.16 12.62 9.09
N ASP A 315 20.28 13.52 10.05
CA ASP A 315 19.41 13.54 11.22
C ASP A 315 17.97 13.92 10.83
N PHE A 316 16.98 13.48 11.62
CA PHE A 316 15.57 13.69 11.29
C PHE A 316 15.18 15.17 11.12
N GLU A 317 15.71 16.08 11.95
CA GLU A 317 15.45 17.52 11.79
C GLU A 317 16.07 18.07 10.50
N GLU A 318 17.28 17.65 10.15
CA GLU A 318 17.93 18.05 8.90
C GLU A 318 17.18 17.48 7.69
N ALA A 319 16.64 16.26 7.79
CA ALA A 319 15.81 15.65 6.76
C ALA A 319 14.56 16.48 6.45
N LYS A 320 13.86 17.01 7.47
CA LYS A 320 12.71 17.92 7.27
C LYS A 320 13.11 19.16 6.48
N GLU A 321 14.26 19.76 6.80
CA GLU A 321 14.73 20.94 6.07
C GLU A 321 15.10 20.63 4.62
N VAL A 322 15.77 19.49 4.39
CA VAL A 322 16.17 19.04 3.07
C VAL A 322 14.92 18.74 2.22
N ILE A 323 13.91 18.09 2.78
CA ILE A 323 12.63 17.83 2.10
C ILE A 323 11.91 19.15 1.77
N LEU A 324 11.83 20.10 2.71
CA LEU A 324 11.23 21.42 2.43
C LEU A 324 11.92 22.11 1.26
N LYS A 325 13.26 22.12 1.24
CA LYS A 325 14.04 22.71 0.15
C LYS A 325 13.82 21.96 -1.18
N GLY A 326 13.83 20.63 -1.16
CA GLY A 326 13.63 19.79 -2.33
C GLY A 326 12.24 19.89 -2.94
N LEU A 327 11.22 20.06 -2.11
CA LEU A 327 9.82 20.17 -2.54
C LEU A 327 9.36 21.62 -2.75
N LYS A 328 10.27 22.60 -2.65
CA LYS A 328 9.97 24.02 -2.91
C LYS A 328 9.26 24.28 -4.26
N PRO A 329 9.55 23.56 -5.36
CA PRO A 329 8.84 23.76 -6.63
C PRO A 329 7.32 23.53 -6.59
N LEU A 330 6.80 22.82 -5.57
CA LEU A 330 5.36 22.56 -5.42
C LEU A 330 4.55 23.76 -4.90
N GLY A 331 5.21 24.89 -4.60
CA GLY A 331 4.54 26.14 -4.24
C GLY A 331 4.34 26.35 -2.73
N GLU A 332 3.92 27.56 -2.36
CA GLU A 332 3.83 28.01 -0.96
C GLU A 332 2.80 27.21 -0.16
N ASP A 333 1.60 26.96 -0.71
CA ASP A 333 0.55 26.19 -0.04
C ASP A 333 1.03 24.78 0.37
N TYR A 334 1.81 24.11 -0.50
CA TYR A 334 2.37 22.79 -0.20
C TYR A 334 3.43 22.86 0.90
N GLN A 335 4.26 23.90 0.86
CA GLN A 335 5.30 24.15 1.87
C GLN A 335 4.72 24.46 3.25
N GLU A 336 3.62 25.22 3.31
CA GLU A 336 2.90 25.48 4.55
C GLU A 336 2.31 24.20 5.15
N LEU A 337 1.75 23.33 4.31
CA LEU A 337 1.20 22.07 4.75
C LEU A 337 2.27 21.09 5.24
N LEU A 338 3.43 21.01 4.58
CA LEU A 338 4.59 20.25 5.09
C LEU A 338 5.02 20.75 6.47
N LYS A 339 5.15 22.07 6.64
CA LYS A 339 5.51 22.67 7.94
C LYS A 339 4.47 22.34 9.00
N LYS A 340 3.18 22.39 8.64
CA LYS A 340 2.08 22.00 9.52
C LYS A 340 2.21 20.54 9.96
N ALA A 341 2.46 19.62 9.03
CA ALA A 341 2.66 18.20 9.34
C ALA A 341 3.79 17.96 10.35
N TYR A 342 4.86 18.76 10.28
CA TYR A 342 5.96 18.71 11.25
C TYR A 342 5.60 19.35 12.59
N SER A 343 4.98 20.53 12.60
CA SER A 343 4.66 21.26 13.83
C SER A 343 3.50 20.66 14.62
N GLU A 344 2.60 19.93 13.95
CA GLU A 344 1.45 19.26 14.55
C GLU A 344 1.70 17.76 14.77
N TYR A 345 2.95 17.30 14.63
CA TYR A 345 3.36 15.93 14.97
C TYR A 345 2.55 14.84 14.24
N TRP A 346 2.47 14.93 12.91
CA TRP A 346 1.80 13.89 12.11
C TRP A 346 2.64 12.60 11.99
N ILE A 347 3.92 12.63 12.38
CA ILE A 347 4.89 11.57 12.11
C ILE A 347 5.34 10.90 13.43
N ASP A 348 5.24 9.58 13.50
CA ASP A 348 5.85 8.73 14.53
C ASP A 348 7.15 8.15 13.97
N ALA A 349 8.27 8.86 14.18
CA ALA A 349 9.49 8.68 13.40
C ALA A 349 10.54 7.75 14.05
N LYS A 350 10.55 7.62 15.37
CA LYS A 350 11.60 6.85 16.08
C LYS A 350 11.28 5.37 16.16
N GLU A 351 12.31 4.53 16.09
CA GLU A 351 12.20 3.10 16.39
C GLU A 351 12.03 2.91 17.91
N ASN A 352 11.12 2.02 18.31
CA ASN A 352 10.97 1.58 19.69
C ASN A 352 10.74 0.07 19.76
N ASP A 353 10.97 -0.51 20.95
CA ASP A 353 10.67 -1.93 21.17
C ASP A 353 9.19 -2.20 20.92
N GLY A 354 8.90 -3.24 20.14
CA GLY A 354 7.54 -3.63 19.79
C GLY A 354 6.91 -2.82 18.65
N LYS A 355 7.55 -1.78 18.10
CA LYS A 355 6.98 -1.05 16.95
C LYS A 355 6.91 -1.94 15.70
N ARG A 356 5.84 -1.80 14.92
CA ARG A 356 5.69 -2.44 13.61
C ARG A 356 6.83 -2.01 12.68
N VAL A 357 7.34 -2.97 11.90
CA VAL A 357 8.39 -2.75 10.90
C VAL A 357 7.82 -2.10 9.64
N GLY A 358 8.60 -1.20 9.03
CA GLY A 358 8.28 -0.52 7.77
C GLY A 358 7.88 0.94 7.98
N ALA A 359 7.27 1.51 6.94
CA ALA A 359 6.68 2.84 6.96
C ALA A 359 5.30 2.81 6.29
N TYR A 360 4.44 3.76 6.65
CA TYR A 360 3.18 4.02 5.94
C TYR A 360 2.63 5.41 6.25
N CYS A 361 1.74 5.86 5.37
CA CYS A 361 0.80 6.95 5.61
C CYS A 361 -0.61 6.37 5.77
N ASN A 362 -1.30 6.76 6.85
CA ASN A 362 -2.69 6.44 7.11
C ASN A 362 -3.53 7.73 7.06
N PRO A 363 -4.25 7.98 5.96
CA PRO A 363 -5.20 9.09 5.85
C PRO A 363 -6.37 8.93 6.81
N VAL A 364 -6.78 10.03 7.45
CA VAL A 364 -7.94 10.04 8.36
C VAL A 364 -8.80 11.25 8.03
N PHE A 365 -9.91 10.98 7.34
CA PHE A 365 -10.80 12.01 6.83
C PHE A 365 -11.26 12.98 7.92
N GLY A 366 -11.06 14.27 7.68
CA GLY A 366 -11.53 15.33 8.58
C GLY A 366 -10.67 15.54 9.82
N VAL A 367 -9.52 14.86 9.93
CA VAL A 367 -8.52 15.05 10.99
C VAL A 367 -7.23 15.54 10.37
N HIS A 368 -6.29 14.64 10.13
CA HIS A 368 -5.09 14.81 9.33
C HIS A 368 -4.49 13.43 9.05
N PRO A 369 -3.62 13.28 8.04
CA PRO A 369 -2.87 12.05 7.83
C PRO A 369 -1.90 11.75 8.97
N PHE A 370 -1.63 10.47 9.18
CA PHE A 370 -0.67 9.95 10.14
C PHE A 370 0.43 9.19 9.41
N ILE A 371 1.69 9.43 9.76
CA ILE A 371 2.84 8.73 9.17
C ILE A 371 3.55 7.93 10.25
N LEU A 372 3.75 6.64 10.02
CA LEU A 372 4.58 5.78 10.86
C LEU A 372 5.84 5.42 10.09
N MET A 373 7.01 5.55 10.72
CA MET A 373 8.26 5.01 10.18
C MET A 373 9.27 4.73 11.30
N SER A 374 10.37 4.06 10.97
CA SER A 374 11.51 3.86 11.89
C SER A 374 12.77 4.48 11.29
N TYR A 375 12.91 5.79 11.47
CA TYR A 375 13.95 6.60 10.86
C TYR A 375 15.32 6.36 11.53
N GLN A 376 16.30 5.87 10.77
CA GLN A 376 17.66 5.57 11.24
C GLN A 376 18.72 6.51 10.64
N GLY A 377 18.29 7.49 9.84
CA GLY A 377 19.16 8.50 9.23
C GLY A 377 19.83 8.06 7.95
N THR A 378 19.39 6.95 7.33
CA THR A 378 19.90 6.51 6.02
C THR A 378 19.28 7.32 4.89
N MET A 379 19.85 7.21 3.68
CA MET A 379 19.23 7.83 2.51
C MET A 379 17.86 7.22 2.19
N ASP A 380 17.70 5.90 2.37
CA ASP A 380 16.41 5.24 2.15
C ASP A 380 15.35 5.77 3.13
N ASP A 381 15.72 6.11 4.37
CA ASP A 381 14.82 6.75 5.33
C ASP A 381 14.40 8.15 4.88
N LEU A 382 15.32 8.95 4.34
CA LEU A 382 15.04 10.29 3.81
C LEU A 382 14.02 10.23 2.66
N PHE A 383 14.22 9.32 1.70
CA PHE A 383 13.30 9.13 0.58
C PHE A 383 11.95 8.55 1.04
N THR A 384 11.96 7.60 1.98
CA THR A 384 10.75 7.05 2.58
C THR A 384 9.92 8.15 3.26
N LEU A 385 10.56 9.04 4.03
CA LEU A 385 9.84 10.17 4.64
C LEU A 385 9.20 11.08 3.59
N ALA A 386 9.92 11.40 2.50
CA ALA A 386 9.38 12.21 1.41
C ALA A 386 8.23 11.51 0.66
N HIS A 387 8.32 10.19 0.51
CA HIS A 387 7.30 9.32 -0.08
C HIS A 387 6.00 9.38 0.73
N GLU A 388 6.08 9.10 2.03
CA GLU A 388 4.90 9.10 2.91
C GLU A 388 4.28 10.50 3.05
N LEU A 389 5.09 11.56 3.04
CA LEU A 389 4.58 12.93 2.98
C LEU A 389 3.81 13.19 1.67
N GLY A 390 4.17 12.54 0.57
CA GLY A 390 3.42 12.64 -0.69
C GLY A 390 2.02 12.03 -0.58
N HIS A 391 1.89 10.86 0.06
CA HIS A 391 0.59 10.28 0.38
C HIS A 391 -0.21 11.15 1.34
N ALA A 392 0.43 11.72 2.36
CA ALA A 392 -0.22 12.64 3.29
C ALA A 392 -0.79 13.86 2.56
N MET A 393 -0.01 14.51 1.69
CA MET A 393 -0.50 15.67 0.94
C MET A 393 -1.59 15.31 -0.05
N HIS A 394 -1.44 14.21 -0.79
CA HIS A 394 -2.48 13.75 -1.73
C HIS A 394 -3.81 13.54 -1.02
N SER A 395 -3.77 12.90 0.15
CA SER A 395 -4.98 12.64 0.94
C SER A 395 -5.55 13.91 1.52
N TYR A 396 -4.72 14.77 2.12
CA TYR A 396 -5.17 16.04 2.68
C TYR A 396 -5.89 16.92 1.66
N TYR A 397 -5.32 17.08 0.45
CA TYR A 397 -5.96 17.86 -0.61
C TYR A 397 -7.24 17.18 -1.14
N SER A 398 -7.25 15.85 -1.24
CA SER A 398 -8.45 15.12 -1.67
C SER A 398 -9.60 15.29 -0.69
N GLU A 399 -9.33 15.15 0.61
CA GLU A 399 -10.31 15.30 1.69
C GLU A 399 -10.85 16.73 1.83
N LYS A 400 -10.01 17.72 1.54
CA LYS A 400 -10.42 19.15 1.59
C LYS A 400 -11.44 19.50 0.50
N GLU A 401 -11.32 18.89 -0.67
CA GLU A 401 -12.12 19.24 -1.86
C GLU A 401 -13.25 18.24 -2.15
N GLN A 402 -13.24 17.05 -1.52
CA GLN A 402 -14.20 15.98 -1.78
C GLN A 402 -14.94 15.52 -0.50
N GLY A 403 -16.15 14.98 -0.67
CA GLY A 403 -16.83 14.24 0.41
C GLY A 403 -16.14 12.90 0.69
N PHE A 404 -16.44 12.29 1.85
CA PHE A 404 -15.76 11.08 2.33
C PHE A 404 -15.78 9.93 1.31
N LEU A 405 -16.92 9.72 0.64
CA LEU A 405 -17.05 8.65 -0.35
C LEU A 405 -16.27 8.90 -1.66
N ASN A 406 -15.83 10.15 -1.91
CA ASN A 406 -15.11 10.53 -3.14
C ASN A 406 -13.64 10.92 -2.88
N SER A 407 -13.24 11.12 -1.63
CA SER A 407 -11.87 11.54 -1.29
C SER A 407 -10.86 10.39 -1.34
N GLN A 408 -11.31 9.14 -1.27
CA GLN A 408 -10.44 7.97 -1.39
C GLN A 408 -10.08 7.73 -2.85
N TYR A 409 -8.86 8.09 -3.22
CA TYR A 409 -8.32 7.80 -4.55
C TYR A 409 -8.05 6.30 -4.72
N LYS A 410 -8.22 5.81 -5.95
CA LYS A 410 -7.94 4.39 -6.28
C LYS A 410 -6.43 4.14 -6.25
N LEU A 411 -6.03 2.90 -5.98
CA LEU A 411 -4.63 2.47 -5.94
C LEU A 411 -3.83 2.88 -7.19
N PHE A 412 -4.47 2.89 -8.35
CA PHE A 412 -3.86 3.27 -9.63
C PHE A 412 -3.16 4.64 -9.63
N VAL A 413 -3.65 5.61 -8.86
CA VAL A 413 -3.06 6.96 -8.76
C VAL A 413 -2.38 7.23 -7.41
N ALA A 414 -2.40 6.27 -6.48
CA ALA A 414 -1.91 6.46 -5.12
C ALA A 414 -0.41 6.84 -5.07
N GLU A 415 0.39 6.21 -5.93
CA GLU A 415 1.85 6.36 -5.98
C GLU A 415 2.34 7.59 -6.74
N VAL A 416 1.44 8.36 -7.37
CA VAL A 416 1.84 9.51 -8.20
C VAL A 416 2.47 10.60 -7.34
N ALA A 417 1.81 10.96 -6.23
CA ALA A 417 2.27 12.04 -5.36
C ALA A 417 3.55 11.68 -4.60
N SER A 418 3.60 10.47 -4.03
CA SER A 418 4.76 9.96 -3.29
C SER A 418 6.01 9.87 -4.18
N THR A 419 5.89 9.26 -5.36
CA THR A 419 6.99 9.18 -6.34
C THR A 419 7.40 10.56 -6.86
N THR A 420 6.45 11.50 -7.04
CA THR A 420 6.78 12.87 -7.46
C THR A 420 7.65 13.58 -6.42
N ASN A 421 7.34 13.41 -5.12
CA ASN A 421 8.16 13.97 -4.05
C ASN A 421 9.58 13.41 -4.06
N GLU A 422 9.73 12.08 -4.19
CA GLU A 422 11.04 11.45 -4.28
C GLU A 422 11.86 12.01 -5.44
N VAL A 423 11.27 12.11 -6.63
CA VAL A 423 11.96 12.61 -7.82
C VAL A 423 12.39 14.07 -7.66
N LEU A 424 11.54 14.93 -7.12
CA LEU A 424 11.89 16.33 -6.84
C LEU A 424 13.00 16.45 -5.80
N LEU A 425 12.91 15.66 -4.72
CA LEU A 425 13.93 15.60 -3.69
C LEU A 425 15.29 15.15 -4.26
N LEU A 426 15.29 14.11 -5.10
CA LEU A 426 16.48 13.63 -5.79
C LEU A 426 17.11 14.74 -6.65
N TYR A 427 16.32 15.44 -7.47
CA TYR A 427 16.84 16.54 -8.30
C TYR A 427 17.53 17.59 -7.45
N TYR A 428 16.91 17.99 -6.33
CA TYR A 428 17.51 18.92 -5.39
C TYR A 428 18.82 18.39 -4.80
N LEU A 429 18.85 17.16 -4.31
CA LEU A 429 20.07 16.54 -3.76
C LEU A 429 21.19 16.47 -4.80
N MET A 430 20.86 16.16 -6.05
CA MET A 430 21.84 16.10 -7.14
C MET A 430 22.44 17.47 -7.49
N GLU A 431 21.69 18.55 -7.32
CA GLU A 431 22.19 19.93 -7.46
C GLU A 431 23.06 20.36 -6.28
N GLN A 432 22.78 19.84 -5.09
CA GLN A 432 23.53 20.15 -3.86
C GLN A 432 24.74 19.22 -3.62
N ALA A 433 24.91 18.17 -4.42
CA ALA A 433 25.98 17.19 -4.26
C ALA A 433 27.37 17.86 -4.22
N LYS A 434 28.13 17.59 -3.16
CA LYS A 434 29.37 18.30 -2.83
C LYS A 434 30.57 17.73 -3.59
N ASN A 435 30.52 16.46 -3.95
CA ASN A 435 31.59 15.75 -4.64
C ASN A 435 31.03 14.75 -5.66
N LYS A 436 31.95 14.15 -6.43
CA LYS A 436 31.60 13.23 -7.51
C LYS A 436 30.98 11.94 -6.96
N GLU A 437 31.47 11.47 -5.82
CA GLU A 437 31.06 10.23 -5.16
C GLU A 437 29.60 10.31 -4.70
N GLU A 438 29.23 11.40 -4.02
CA GLU A 438 27.85 11.70 -3.62
C GLU A 438 26.93 11.79 -4.84
N LYS A 439 27.37 12.48 -5.89
CA LYS A 439 26.58 12.59 -7.11
C LYS A 439 26.35 11.23 -7.79
N LEU A 440 27.39 10.39 -7.86
CA LEU A 440 27.28 9.02 -8.39
C LEU A 440 26.38 8.14 -7.53
N TYR A 441 26.45 8.30 -6.20
CA TYR A 441 25.60 7.57 -5.26
C TYR A 441 24.11 7.90 -5.50
N LEU A 442 23.77 9.18 -5.62
CA LEU A 442 22.42 9.66 -5.92
C LEU A 442 21.91 9.14 -7.28
N TYR A 443 22.74 9.21 -8.34
CA TYR A 443 22.40 8.63 -9.64
C TYR A 443 22.13 7.13 -9.54
N ASN A 444 22.98 6.39 -8.82
CA ASN A 444 22.80 4.95 -8.68
C ASN A 444 21.53 4.61 -7.91
N HIS A 445 21.21 5.32 -6.82
CA HIS A 445 19.98 5.13 -6.07
C HIS A 445 18.73 5.32 -6.96
N PHE A 446 18.70 6.40 -7.76
CA PHE A 446 17.61 6.64 -8.69
C PHE A 446 17.47 5.52 -9.73
N LEU A 447 18.58 5.11 -10.34
CA LEU A 447 18.55 4.07 -11.37
C LEU A 447 18.15 2.71 -10.79
N GLU A 448 18.55 2.39 -9.56
CA GLU A 448 18.11 1.20 -8.85
C GLU A 448 16.62 1.22 -8.52
N SER A 449 16.12 2.35 -8.00
CA SER A 449 14.68 2.54 -7.75
C SER A 449 13.89 2.40 -9.06
N PHE A 450 14.26 3.14 -10.11
CA PHE A 450 13.60 3.11 -11.41
C PHE A 450 13.63 1.71 -12.05
N LYS A 451 14.76 0.98 -11.97
CA LYS A 451 14.84 -0.42 -12.38
C LYS A 451 13.81 -1.28 -11.63
N GLY A 452 13.77 -1.13 -10.30
CA GLY A 452 12.94 -1.92 -9.41
C GLY A 452 11.44 -1.68 -9.59
N THR A 453 11.04 -0.43 -9.83
CA THR A 453 9.63 -0.01 -9.90
C THR A 453 9.07 -0.04 -11.33
N PHE A 454 9.86 0.33 -12.34
CA PHE A 454 9.39 0.38 -13.72
C PHE A 454 9.68 -0.92 -14.48
N PHE A 455 10.96 -1.28 -14.65
CA PHE A 455 11.33 -2.43 -15.49
C PHE A 455 10.96 -3.78 -14.85
N ARG A 456 11.33 -3.99 -13.58
CA ARG A 456 11.07 -5.26 -12.89
C ARG A 456 9.58 -5.51 -12.68
N GLN A 457 8.80 -4.52 -12.22
CA GLN A 457 7.36 -4.70 -12.04
C GLN A 457 6.65 -4.95 -13.37
N THR A 458 7.09 -4.26 -14.43
CA THR A 458 6.55 -4.52 -15.78
C THR A 458 6.84 -5.95 -16.23
N MET A 459 8.05 -6.47 -15.99
CA MET A 459 8.38 -7.86 -16.28
C MET A 459 7.50 -8.85 -15.50
N LEU A 460 7.27 -8.61 -14.21
CA LEU A 460 6.40 -9.45 -13.38
C LEU A 460 4.96 -9.43 -13.88
N SER A 461 4.44 -8.24 -14.22
CA SER A 461 3.09 -8.08 -14.76
C SER A 461 2.93 -8.72 -16.14
N GLU A 462 3.96 -8.64 -17.00
CA GLU A 462 3.98 -9.34 -18.30
C GLU A 462 4.01 -10.87 -18.14
N PHE A 463 4.73 -11.37 -17.14
CA PHE A 463 4.73 -12.80 -16.80
C PHE A 463 3.36 -13.25 -16.29
N GLU A 464 2.74 -12.50 -15.37
CA GLU A 464 1.42 -12.81 -14.83
C GLU A 464 0.36 -12.87 -15.93
N ARG A 465 0.33 -11.89 -16.85
CA ARG A 465 -0.62 -11.89 -17.97
C ARG A 465 -0.41 -13.06 -18.95
N LYS A 466 0.82 -13.54 -19.11
CA LYS A 466 1.12 -14.72 -19.95
C LYS A 466 0.73 -16.03 -19.28
N ALA A 467 0.69 -16.05 -17.94
CA ALA A 467 0.35 -17.23 -17.16
C ALA A 467 -1.17 -17.38 -16.96
N ALA A 468 -1.88 -16.26 -16.76
CA ALA A 468 -3.34 -16.17 -16.65
C ALA A 468 -4.05 -16.38 -17.99
#